data_AF-A0A8H6E1G0-F1
#
_entry.id   AF-A0A8H6E1G0-F1
#
_cell.length_a   1.000
_cell.length_b   1.000
_cell.length_c   1.000
_cell.angle_alpha   90.00
_cell.angle_beta   90.00
_cell.angle_gamma   90.00
#
_symmetry.space_group_name_H-M   'P 1'
#
loop_
_entity.id
_entity.type
_entity.pdbx_description
1 polymer ?
#
loop_
_entity_poly.entity_id
_entity_poly.type
_entity_poly.pdbx_seq_one_letter_code
_entity_poly.pdbx_strand_id
1 'polypeptide(L)'
;MSTLRSVKPLDPGDISVILLLAVSALTFALHISGSGLAICRHALLTIKPIYDSTTVLDSECSAFFICLILSETEECYLIGEVPTLRFKMEITDGSVDRYVGIAAPMLPCIYDICQVSYLLRQDERPSNSEIMGIIDAIELVVHKWTPTLPEGCASRFLQQEMVSLLAQANIFRWSVLLMIHRLRYPFGTELAAGTALSEAILEGLRSAVRHTKRSIPHMEMAYMVACFELTDLKARQMALEEIHIFIEFSRKSRIRLRNQLTALWAIKDIRGQVHWCDAVSWLPH
;
A
#
# COMPACT_ATOMS: atom_id res chain seq x y z
N MET A 1 -4.82 -3.63 42.08
CA MET A 1 -4.94 -2.49 41.14
C MET A 1 -3.70 -1.61 41.26
N SER A 2 -3.20 -1.13 40.12
CA SER A 2 -2.30 0.02 39.97
C SER A 2 -0.79 -0.16 40.23
N THR A 3 -0.05 -0.63 39.21
CA THR A 3 1.39 -0.30 39.03
C THR A 3 1.86 -0.37 37.56
N LEU A 4 0.97 -0.17 36.59
CA LEU A 4 1.30 -0.21 35.16
C LEU A 4 1.00 1.14 34.46
N ARG A 5 1.44 2.26 35.03
CA ARG A 5 1.48 3.57 34.34
C ARG A 5 2.62 4.44 34.86
N SER A 6 3.85 4.04 34.57
CA SER A 6 4.92 5.02 34.32
C SER A 6 5.74 4.50 33.14
N VAL A 7 5.17 4.57 31.94
CA VAL A 7 5.99 4.52 30.74
C VAL A 7 6.87 5.76 30.83
N LYS A 8 8.17 5.58 31.07
CA LYS A 8 9.13 6.69 30.99
C LYS A 8 8.91 7.38 29.63
N PRO A 9 8.99 8.72 29.57
CA PRO A 9 8.98 9.39 28.28
C PRO A 9 10.07 8.76 27.43
N LEU A 10 9.66 8.36 26.23
CA LEU A 10 10.46 7.60 25.29
C LEU A 10 11.65 8.47 24.86
N ASP A 11 12.88 8.01 25.09
CA ASP A 11 14.07 8.76 24.70
C ASP A 11 14.19 8.70 23.16
N PRO A 12 14.44 9.81 22.45
CA PRO A 12 14.77 9.77 21.03
C PRO A 12 15.84 8.73 20.66
N GLY A 13 16.75 8.38 21.58
CA GLY A 13 17.73 7.30 21.39
C GLY A 13 17.15 5.89 21.25
N ASP A 14 15.91 5.65 21.72
CA ASP A 14 15.24 4.34 21.68
C ASP A 14 14.52 4.06 20.35
N ILE A 15 14.37 5.06 19.47
CA ILE A 15 13.60 4.95 18.21
C ILE A 15 14.14 3.84 17.31
N SER A 16 15.46 3.78 17.14
CA SER A 16 16.11 2.79 16.27
C SER A 16 15.83 1.36 16.72
N VAL A 17 15.88 1.11 18.04
CA VAL A 17 15.60 -0.19 18.66
C VAL A 17 14.13 -0.57 18.47
N ILE A 18 13.21 0.37 18.70
CA ILE A 18 11.77 0.13 18.53
C ILE A 18 11.45 -0.19 17.07
N LEU A 19 11.96 0.61 16.13
CA LEU A 19 11.75 0.42 14.70
C LEU A 19 12.30 -0.92 14.23
N LEU A 20 13.53 -1.26 14.61
CA LEU A 20 14.16 -2.53 14.26
C LEU A 20 13.37 -3.72 14.82
N LEU A 21 12.96 -3.66 16.08
CA LEU A 21 12.16 -4.70 16.72
C LEU A 21 10.80 -4.86 16.04
N ALA A 22 10.13 -3.73 15.74
CA ALA A 22 8.84 -3.73 15.08
C ALA A 22 8.90 -4.32 13.68
N VAL A 23 9.89 -3.95 12.86
CA VAL A 23 10.08 -4.53 11.52
C VAL A 23 10.43 -6.02 11.61
N SER A 24 11.22 -6.43 12.59
CA SER A 24 11.54 -7.85 12.83
C SER A 24 10.28 -8.65 13.21
N ALA A 25 9.48 -8.11 14.12
CA ALA A 25 8.23 -8.72 14.56
C ALA A 25 7.20 -8.75 13.42
N LEU A 26 7.10 -7.69 12.62
CA LEU A 26 6.27 -7.62 11.41
C LEU A 26 6.67 -8.70 10.41
N THR A 27 7.96 -8.81 10.11
CA THR A 27 8.54 -9.83 9.21
C THR A 27 8.16 -11.24 9.66
N PHE A 28 8.28 -11.52 10.96
CA PHE A 28 7.89 -12.79 11.55
C PHE A 28 6.38 -13.04 11.47
N ALA A 29 5.56 -12.05 11.82
CA ALA A 29 4.10 -12.16 11.76
C ALA A 29 3.61 -12.42 10.32
N LEU A 30 4.14 -11.69 9.33
CA LEU A 30 3.82 -11.93 7.92
C LEU A 30 4.15 -13.37 7.48
N HIS A 31 5.22 -13.98 7.99
CA HIS A 31 5.54 -15.37 7.71
C HIS A 31 4.58 -16.38 8.37
N ILE A 32 4.16 -16.11 9.61
CA ILE A 32 3.40 -17.07 10.42
C ILE A 32 1.89 -16.93 10.21
N SER A 33 1.36 -15.71 10.23
CA SER A 33 -0.07 -15.41 10.11
C SER A 33 -0.45 -14.78 8.76
N GLY A 34 0.48 -14.09 8.08
CA GLY A 34 0.17 -13.34 6.85
C GLY A 34 -0.46 -11.96 7.10
N SER A 35 -0.45 -11.48 8.35
CA SER A 35 -0.83 -10.09 8.70
C SER A 35 0.00 -9.61 9.89
N GLY A 36 0.42 -8.35 9.85
CA GLY A 36 1.19 -7.70 10.91
C GLY A 36 0.54 -6.41 11.44
N LEU A 37 -0.74 -6.16 11.14
CA LEU A 37 -1.40 -4.88 11.42
C LEU A 37 -1.28 -4.43 12.88
N ALA A 38 -1.53 -5.34 13.84
CA ALA A 38 -1.45 -5.01 15.26
C ALA A 38 -0.04 -4.57 15.70
N ILE A 39 1.00 -5.15 15.08
CA ILE A 39 2.40 -4.80 15.35
C ILE A 39 2.69 -3.41 14.79
N CYS A 40 2.30 -3.14 13.54
CA CYS A 40 2.48 -1.83 12.93
C CYS A 40 1.77 -0.73 13.73
N ARG A 41 0.49 -0.94 14.08
CA ARG A 41 -0.29 -0.01 14.91
C ARG A 41 0.39 0.30 16.22
N HIS A 42 0.79 -0.74 16.95
CA HIS A 42 1.42 -0.55 18.24
C HIS A 42 2.74 0.23 18.12
N ALA A 43 3.58 -0.12 17.15
CA ALA A 43 4.85 0.56 16.91
C ALA A 43 4.65 2.03 16.50
N LEU A 44 3.74 2.29 15.55
CA LEU A 44 3.47 3.64 15.06
C LEU A 44 2.81 4.53 16.12
N LEU A 45 1.88 4.00 16.93
CA LEU A 45 1.34 4.71 18.09
C LEU A 45 2.41 5.04 19.13
N THR A 46 3.35 4.14 19.34
CA THR A 46 4.47 4.32 20.28
C THR A 46 5.42 5.42 19.80
N ILE A 47 5.71 5.48 18.49
CA ILE A 47 6.62 6.46 17.88
C ILE A 47 5.93 7.82 17.64
N LYS A 48 4.60 7.84 17.54
CA LYS A 48 3.79 9.03 17.22
C LYS A 48 4.18 10.29 17.99
N PRO A 49 4.36 10.30 19.33
CA PRO A 49 4.72 11.51 20.06
C PRO A 49 6.05 12.11 19.60
N ILE A 50 7.02 11.26 19.26
CA ILE A 50 8.32 11.71 18.77
C ILE A 50 8.19 12.21 17.33
N TYR A 51 7.48 11.47 16.49
CA TYR A 51 7.25 11.83 15.09
C TYR A 51 6.49 13.17 14.93
N ASP A 52 5.53 13.43 15.80
CA ASP A 52 4.81 14.71 15.82
C ASP A 52 5.70 15.87 16.29
N SER A 53 6.78 15.60 17.03
CA SER A 53 7.74 16.60 17.52
C SER A 53 8.93 16.85 16.58
N THR A 54 9.37 15.84 15.83
CA THR A 54 10.42 15.91 14.83
C THR A 54 10.11 14.96 13.68
N THR A 55 10.15 15.47 12.45
CA THR A 55 10.01 14.67 11.23
C THR A 55 11.35 14.21 10.67
N VAL A 56 12.45 14.46 11.39
CA VAL A 56 13.80 14.08 10.97
C VAL A 56 14.17 12.76 11.64
N LEU A 57 14.38 11.73 10.83
CA LEU A 57 14.96 10.45 11.23
C LEU A 57 16.26 10.25 10.45
N ASP A 58 17.20 9.49 11.02
CA ASP A 58 18.33 9.02 10.22
C ASP A 58 17.86 8.07 9.10
N SER A 59 18.77 7.76 8.16
CA SER A 59 18.44 6.96 6.97
C SER A 59 17.93 5.55 7.30
N GLU A 60 18.45 4.89 8.34
CA GLU A 60 18.03 3.54 8.71
C GLU A 60 16.68 3.54 9.39
N CYS A 61 16.48 4.45 10.35
CA CYS A 61 15.20 4.68 10.99
C CYS A 61 14.13 5.07 9.96
N SER A 62 14.47 5.90 8.98
CA SER A 62 13.56 6.28 7.89
C SER A 62 13.07 5.07 7.11
N ALA A 63 13.97 4.14 6.75
CA ALA A 63 13.59 2.94 6.01
C ALA A 63 12.67 2.02 6.81
N PHE A 64 12.98 1.78 8.09
CA PHE A 64 12.10 0.98 8.95
C PHE A 64 10.75 1.63 9.20
N PHE A 65 10.73 2.96 9.37
CA PHE A 65 9.50 3.71 9.54
C PHE A 65 8.63 3.65 8.28
N ILE A 66 9.21 3.82 7.09
CA ILE A 66 8.52 3.67 5.81
C ILE A 66 7.93 2.26 5.66
N CYS A 67 8.67 1.22 6.03
CA CYS A 67 8.17 -0.17 6.00
C CYS A 67 6.90 -0.34 6.85
N LEU A 68 6.90 0.19 8.09
CA LEU A 68 5.76 0.10 8.99
C LEU A 68 4.58 0.92 8.48
N ILE A 69 4.81 2.14 7.99
CA ILE A 69 3.78 3.02 7.42
C ILE A 69 3.12 2.34 6.22
N LEU A 70 3.92 1.84 5.28
CA LEU A 70 3.41 1.14 4.09
C LEU A 70 2.58 -0.07 4.49
N SER A 71 3.15 -0.94 5.34
CA SER A 71 2.50 -2.20 5.74
C SER A 71 1.19 -1.95 6.50
N GLU A 72 1.15 -0.96 7.39
CA GLU A 72 -0.10 -0.56 8.06
C GLU A 72 -1.12 0.00 7.06
N THR A 73 -0.66 0.86 6.15
CA THR A 73 -1.54 1.57 5.22
C THR A 73 -2.18 0.60 4.24
N GLU A 74 -1.43 -0.37 3.72
CA GLU A 74 -1.95 -1.43 2.86
C GLU A 74 -3.02 -2.25 3.60
N GLU A 75 -2.73 -2.72 4.82
CA GLU A 75 -3.69 -3.47 5.62
C GLU A 75 -4.96 -2.64 5.92
N CYS A 76 -4.80 -1.37 6.29
CA CYS A 76 -5.92 -0.46 6.57
C CYS A 76 -6.82 -0.28 5.35
N TYR A 77 -6.26 -0.17 4.14
CA TYR A 77 -7.04 -0.11 2.92
C TYR A 77 -7.86 -1.39 2.68
N LEU A 78 -7.30 -2.57 3.00
CA LEU A 78 -7.97 -3.86 2.83
C LEU A 78 -9.09 -4.14 3.85
N ILE A 79 -9.10 -3.41 4.96
CA ILE A 79 -10.13 -3.55 6.01
C ILE A 79 -11.02 -2.29 6.12
N GLY A 80 -10.72 -1.27 5.31
CA GLY A 80 -11.41 0.02 5.29
C GLY A 80 -11.17 0.91 6.52
N GLU A 81 -10.09 0.68 7.27
CA GLU A 81 -9.74 1.51 8.42
C GLU A 81 -8.76 2.64 8.03
N VAL A 82 -8.53 3.59 8.94
CA VAL A 82 -7.58 4.69 8.73
C VAL A 82 -6.23 4.32 9.35
N PRO A 83 -5.09 4.51 8.65
CA PRO A 83 -3.77 4.27 9.22
C PRO A 83 -3.48 5.19 10.41
N THR A 84 -2.58 4.77 11.30
CA THR A 84 -2.25 5.52 12.53
C THR A 84 -1.57 6.84 12.21
N LEU A 85 -0.66 6.85 11.24
CA LEU A 85 0.15 8.01 10.88
C LEU A 85 0.09 8.28 9.38
N ARG A 86 -0.14 9.56 9.04
CA ARG A 86 0.12 10.08 7.70
C ARG A 86 1.60 10.37 7.56
N PHE A 87 2.23 9.89 6.50
CA PHE A 87 3.62 10.20 6.18
C PHE A 87 3.78 11.70 5.85
N LYS A 88 4.76 12.34 6.48
CA LYS A 88 5.05 13.79 6.41
C LYS A 88 6.54 14.12 6.25
N MET A 89 7.42 13.11 6.19
CA MET A 89 8.85 13.37 6.12
C MET A 89 9.21 13.93 4.75
N GLU A 90 10.09 14.93 4.73
CA GLU A 90 10.70 15.38 3.49
C GLU A 90 11.69 14.31 3.03
N ILE A 91 11.40 13.75 1.86
CA ILE A 91 12.27 12.78 1.20
C ILE A 91 13.33 13.61 0.49
N THR A 92 14.58 13.51 0.92
CA THR A 92 15.68 14.20 0.24
C THR A 92 15.70 13.79 -1.23
N ASP A 93 15.82 14.78 -2.12
CA ASP A 93 15.89 14.56 -3.57
C ASP A 93 16.96 13.50 -3.89
N GLY A 94 16.56 12.44 -4.59
CA GLY A 94 17.45 11.34 -4.94
C GLY A 94 17.72 10.29 -3.85
N SER A 95 16.94 10.27 -2.78
CA SER A 95 16.94 9.12 -1.87
C SER A 95 16.18 7.93 -2.49
N VAL A 96 16.65 6.72 -2.22
CA VAL A 96 16.03 5.46 -2.64
C VAL A 96 15.78 4.66 -1.39
N ASP A 97 14.51 4.50 -1.05
CA ASP A 97 14.10 3.68 0.10
C ASP A 97 14.21 2.18 -0.22
N ARG A 98 14.48 1.38 0.81
CA ARG A 98 14.70 -0.07 0.67
C ARG A 98 13.41 -0.85 0.34
N TYR A 99 12.24 -0.30 0.67
CA TYR A 99 10.94 -0.96 0.56
C TYR A 99 10.09 -0.41 -0.59
N VAL A 100 10.06 0.91 -0.75
CA VAL A 100 9.26 1.60 -1.79
C VAL A 100 10.10 2.26 -2.89
N GLY A 101 11.42 2.14 -2.84
CA GLY A 101 12.31 2.73 -3.83
C GLY A 101 12.14 4.25 -3.90
N ILE A 102 11.79 4.76 -5.07
CA ILE A 102 11.53 6.19 -5.31
C ILE A 102 10.04 6.56 -5.19
N ALA A 103 9.18 5.62 -4.76
CA ALA A 103 7.73 5.81 -4.67
C ALA A 103 7.25 6.35 -3.30
N ALA A 104 8.16 6.58 -2.35
CA ALA A 104 7.84 7.11 -1.03
C ALA A 104 6.96 8.39 -1.05
N PRO A 105 7.08 9.33 -2.02
CA PRO A 105 6.18 10.49 -2.10
C PRO A 105 4.70 10.15 -2.32
N MET A 106 4.36 8.91 -2.69
CA MET A 106 2.97 8.45 -2.86
C MET A 106 2.33 7.95 -1.57
N LEU A 107 3.10 7.67 -0.51
CA LEU A 107 2.55 7.18 0.77
C LEU A 107 1.45 8.07 1.36
N PRO A 108 1.56 9.43 1.34
CA PRO A 108 0.49 10.28 1.82
C PRO A 108 -0.81 10.14 1.01
N CYS A 109 -0.73 9.88 -0.30
CA CYS A 109 -1.91 9.70 -1.14
C CYS A 109 -2.67 8.42 -0.76
N ILE A 110 -1.96 7.33 -0.45
CA ILE A 110 -2.59 6.07 -0.02
C ILE A 110 -3.26 6.25 1.34
N TYR A 111 -2.64 7.01 2.25
CA TYR A 111 -3.27 7.39 3.52
C TYR A 111 -4.59 8.16 3.28
N ASP A 112 -4.54 9.19 2.44
CA ASP A 112 -5.70 10.05 2.16
C ASP A 112 -6.84 9.24 1.50
N ILE A 113 -6.51 8.26 0.65
CA ILE A 113 -7.44 7.28 0.08
C ILE A 113 -8.10 6.42 1.17
N CYS A 114 -7.33 5.92 2.14
CA CYS A 114 -7.89 5.15 3.26
C CYS A 114 -8.87 6.01 4.08
N GLN A 115 -8.54 7.27 4.30
CA GLN A 115 -9.41 8.22 5.01
C GLN A 115 -10.73 8.44 4.24
N VAL A 116 -10.66 8.68 2.94
CA VAL A 116 -11.87 8.83 2.10
C VAL A 116 -12.70 7.55 2.08
N SER A 117 -12.06 6.39 1.91
CA SER A 117 -12.72 5.08 1.95
C SER A 117 -13.45 4.87 3.27
N TYR A 118 -12.83 5.22 4.40
CA TYR A 118 -13.45 5.15 5.71
C TYR A 118 -14.66 6.09 5.85
N LEU A 119 -14.52 7.36 5.43
CA LEU A 119 -15.58 8.37 5.49
C LEU A 119 -16.80 8.00 4.64
N LEU A 120 -16.58 7.40 3.46
CA LEU A 120 -17.66 6.94 2.58
C LEU A 120 -18.57 5.91 3.25
N ARG A 121 -18.07 5.17 4.26
CA ARG A 121 -18.82 4.15 5.00
C ARG A 121 -19.49 4.66 6.28
N GLN A 122 -19.24 5.90 6.68
CA GLN A 122 -19.86 6.47 7.89
C GLN A 122 -21.25 7.00 7.58
N ASP A 123 -22.17 6.83 8.54
CA ASP A 123 -23.51 7.42 8.47
C ASP A 123 -23.45 8.95 8.52
N GLU A 124 -22.63 9.49 9.43
CA GLU A 124 -22.28 10.91 9.50
C GLU A 124 -21.04 11.17 8.65
N ARG A 125 -21.25 11.54 7.39
CA ARG A 125 -20.17 11.84 6.44
C ARG A 125 -20.31 13.24 5.82
N PRO A 126 -19.20 13.83 5.35
CA PRO A 126 -19.24 15.07 4.57
C PRO A 126 -20.15 14.92 3.35
N SER A 127 -20.58 16.06 2.79
CA SER A 127 -21.38 16.05 1.57
C SER A 127 -20.62 15.36 0.42
N ASN A 128 -21.36 14.76 -0.52
CA ASN A 128 -20.74 14.11 -1.68
C ASN A 128 -19.83 15.08 -2.46
N SER A 129 -20.17 16.37 -2.53
CA SER A 129 -19.33 17.39 -3.17
C SER A 129 -18.00 17.59 -2.46
N GLU A 130 -17.99 17.58 -1.12
CA GLU A 130 -16.75 17.72 -0.34
C GLU A 130 -15.86 16.48 -0.53
N ILE A 131 -16.45 15.29 -0.48
CA ILE A 131 -15.72 14.04 -0.71
C ILE A 131 -15.11 14.02 -2.11
N MET A 132 -15.88 14.40 -3.14
CA MET A 132 -15.37 14.46 -4.51
C MET A 132 -14.26 15.51 -4.66
N GLY A 133 -14.36 16.65 -3.98
CA GLY A 133 -13.28 17.64 -3.95
C GLY A 133 -11.99 17.12 -3.33
N ILE A 134 -12.08 16.28 -2.29
CA ILE A 134 -10.91 15.60 -1.70
C ILE A 134 -10.32 14.60 -2.70
N ILE A 135 -11.16 13.78 -3.35
CA ILE A 135 -10.73 12.82 -4.37
C ILE A 135 -10.03 13.54 -5.53
N ASP A 136 -10.59 14.64 -6.03
CA ASP A 136 -10.00 15.48 -7.10
C ASP A 136 -8.61 16.02 -6.69
N ALA A 137 -8.47 16.45 -5.43
CA ALA A 137 -7.19 16.95 -4.91
C ALA A 137 -6.11 15.86 -4.87
N ILE A 138 -6.46 14.65 -4.42
CA ILE A 138 -5.53 13.50 -4.42
C ILE A 138 -5.15 13.15 -5.86
N GLU A 139 -6.13 13.02 -6.75
CA GLU A 139 -5.92 12.70 -8.17
C GLU A 139 -5.00 13.71 -8.86
N LEU A 140 -5.17 15.00 -8.58
CA LEU A 140 -4.31 16.07 -9.09
C LEU A 140 -2.85 15.91 -8.65
N VAL A 141 -2.60 15.56 -7.38
CA VAL A 141 -1.24 15.32 -6.86
C VAL A 141 -0.59 14.15 -7.61
N VAL A 142 -1.32 13.05 -7.78
CA VAL A 142 -0.82 11.82 -8.43
C VAL A 142 -0.57 12.04 -9.93
N HIS A 143 -1.38 12.85 -10.59
CA HIS A 143 -1.16 13.22 -11.99
C HIS A 143 0.06 14.12 -12.17
N LYS A 144 0.29 15.09 -11.26
CA LYS A 144 1.45 15.98 -11.33
C LYS A 144 2.76 15.31 -10.95
N TRP A 145 2.70 14.25 -10.14
CA TRP A 145 3.89 13.53 -9.72
C TRP A 145 4.49 12.69 -10.85
N THR A 146 5.81 12.75 -10.96
CA THR A 146 6.62 11.90 -11.82
C THR A 146 7.79 11.33 -11.01
N PRO A 147 8.17 10.05 -11.21
CA PRO A 147 9.32 9.49 -10.49
C PRO A 147 10.60 10.25 -10.82
N THR A 148 11.27 10.78 -9.79
CA THR A 148 12.57 11.45 -9.94
C THR A 148 13.68 10.47 -9.58
N LEU A 149 14.66 10.33 -10.47
CA LEU A 149 15.83 9.50 -10.21
C LEU A 149 16.92 10.29 -9.50
N PRO A 150 17.68 9.66 -8.59
CA PRO A 150 18.85 10.28 -7.98
C PRO A 150 19.90 10.70 -9.01
N GLU A 151 20.60 11.80 -8.75
CA GLU A 151 21.81 12.15 -9.50
C GLU A 151 22.82 10.99 -9.41
N GLY A 152 23.46 10.66 -10.54
CA GLY A 152 24.40 9.54 -10.63
C GLY A 152 23.77 8.15 -10.50
N CYS A 153 22.44 8.00 -10.56
CA CYS A 153 21.76 6.70 -10.44
C CYS A 153 22.29 5.65 -11.44
N ALA A 154 22.58 6.05 -12.68
CA ALA A 154 23.10 5.15 -13.72
C ALA A 154 24.47 4.54 -13.36
N SER A 155 25.26 5.21 -12.51
CA SER A 155 26.52 4.68 -11.98
C SER A 155 26.37 3.94 -10.65
N ARG A 156 25.29 4.22 -9.90
CA ARG A 156 25.06 3.66 -8.56
C ARG A 156 24.31 2.32 -8.59
N PHE A 157 23.45 2.12 -9.58
CA PHE A 157 22.56 0.97 -9.67
C PHE A 157 22.80 0.15 -10.93
N LEU A 158 22.60 -1.16 -10.80
CA LEU A 158 22.56 -2.07 -11.93
C LEU A 158 21.35 -1.76 -12.81
N GLN A 159 21.43 -2.11 -14.09
CA GLN A 159 20.33 -1.91 -15.02
C GLN A 159 19.03 -2.59 -14.55
N GLN A 160 19.13 -3.79 -13.97
CA GLN A 160 17.97 -4.51 -13.44
C GLN A 160 17.36 -3.79 -12.22
N GLU A 161 18.18 -3.17 -11.37
CA GLU A 161 17.70 -2.38 -10.24
C GLU A 161 16.99 -1.12 -10.71
N MET A 162 17.51 -0.45 -11.74
CA MET A 162 16.86 0.69 -12.36
C MET A 162 15.50 0.32 -12.97
N VAL A 163 15.40 -0.84 -13.63
CA VAL A 163 14.13 -1.38 -14.13
C VAL A 163 13.15 -1.62 -12.99
N SER A 164 13.58 -2.27 -11.89
CA SER A 164 12.73 -2.50 -10.71
C SER A 164 12.25 -1.20 -10.08
N LEU A 165 13.13 -0.21 -9.89
CA LEU A 165 12.78 1.07 -9.25
C LEU A 165 11.73 1.84 -10.05
N LEU A 166 11.92 1.95 -11.37
CA LEU A 166 10.98 2.65 -12.25
C LEU A 166 9.66 1.88 -12.38
N ALA A 167 9.71 0.55 -12.48
CA ALA A 167 8.51 -0.27 -12.52
C ALA A 167 7.71 -0.14 -11.23
N GLN A 168 8.36 -0.26 -10.06
CA GLN A 168 7.72 -0.09 -8.75
C GLN A 168 7.03 1.28 -8.65
N ALA A 169 7.73 2.35 -9.03
CA ALA A 169 7.21 3.71 -8.98
C ALA A 169 5.96 3.91 -9.87
N ASN A 170 6.00 3.39 -11.11
CA ASN A 170 4.86 3.46 -12.02
C ASN A 170 3.68 2.61 -11.54
N ILE A 171 3.93 1.39 -11.05
CA ILE A 171 2.90 0.49 -10.54
C ILE A 171 2.21 1.10 -9.31
N PHE A 172 2.95 1.70 -8.38
CA PHE A 172 2.38 2.44 -7.25
C PHE A 172 1.45 3.55 -7.74
N ARG A 173 1.91 4.37 -8.69
CA ARG A 173 1.11 5.46 -9.25
C ARG A 173 -0.18 4.96 -9.89
N TRP A 174 -0.10 3.92 -10.74
CA TRP A 174 -1.29 3.35 -11.38
C TRP A 174 -2.25 2.72 -10.37
N SER A 175 -1.71 2.09 -9.33
CA SER A 175 -2.51 1.50 -8.25
C SER A 175 -3.27 2.58 -7.49
N VAL A 176 -2.62 3.69 -7.15
CA VAL A 176 -3.27 4.85 -6.53
C VAL A 176 -4.37 5.42 -7.43
N LEU A 177 -4.12 5.58 -8.73
CA LEU A 177 -5.14 6.03 -9.69
C LEU A 177 -6.32 5.05 -9.78
N LEU A 178 -6.07 3.74 -9.74
CA LEU A 178 -7.13 2.72 -9.77
C LEU A 178 -7.96 2.73 -8.48
N MET A 179 -7.32 2.92 -7.32
CA MET A 179 -8.02 3.08 -6.04
C MET A 179 -8.92 4.32 -6.06
N ILE A 180 -8.40 5.47 -6.48
CA ILE A 180 -9.17 6.73 -6.67
C ILE A 180 -10.36 6.50 -7.59
N HIS A 181 -10.13 5.85 -8.73
CA HIS A 181 -11.18 5.51 -9.69
C HIS A 181 -12.29 4.67 -9.04
N ARG A 182 -11.95 3.69 -8.20
CA ARG A 182 -12.93 2.81 -7.54
C ARG A 182 -13.57 3.38 -6.27
N LEU A 183 -13.02 4.46 -5.73
CA LEU A 183 -13.73 5.31 -4.77
C LEU A 183 -14.80 6.16 -5.48
N ARG A 184 -14.51 6.67 -6.67
CA ARG A 184 -15.44 7.50 -7.45
C ARG A 184 -16.56 6.68 -8.10
N TYR A 185 -16.20 5.54 -8.67
CA TYR A 185 -17.09 4.72 -9.48
C TYR A 185 -17.16 3.30 -8.94
N PRO A 186 -18.36 2.76 -8.68
CA PRO A 186 -18.47 1.35 -8.32
C PRO A 186 -17.93 0.48 -9.46
N PHE A 187 -17.38 -0.68 -9.13
CA PHE A 187 -17.10 -1.71 -10.11
C PHE A 187 -18.35 -1.97 -10.97
N GLY A 188 -18.18 -2.32 -12.25
CA GLY A 188 -19.30 -2.46 -13.20
C GLY A 188 -19.68 -1.15 -13.90
N THR A 189 -19.07 -0.03 -13.51
CA THR A 189 -19.17 1.26 -14.19
C THR A 189 -17.78 1.79 -14.56
N GLU A 190 -17.70 2.67 -15.56
CA GLU A 190 -16.45 3.27 -16.05
C GLU A 190 -15.34 2.22 -16.32
N LEU A 191 -15.73 1.05 -16.84
CA LEU A 191 -14.88 -0.13 -16.95
C LEU A 191 -13.63 0.11 -17.79
N ALA A 192 -13.71 0.91 -18.85
CA ALA A 192 -12.58 1.14 -19.74
C ALA A 192 -11.35 1.72 -19.01
N ALA A 193 -11.55 2.71 -18.15
CA ALA A 193 -10.47 3.32 -17.38
C ALA A 193 -9.92 2.35 -16.31
N GLY A 194 -10.80 1.67 -15.58
CA GLY A 194 -10.40 0.66 -14.59
C GLY A 194 -9.60 -0.49 -15.21
N THR A 195 -10.08 -1.04 -16.33
CA THR A 195 -9.40 -2.11 -17.07
C THR A 195 -8.03 -1.66 -17.58
N ALA A 196 -7.92 -0.46 -18.17
CA ALA A 196 -6.64 0.05 -18.66
C ALA A 196 -5.60 0.18 -17.54
N LEU A 197 -5.99 0.69 -16.36
CA LEU A 197 -5.10 0.78 -15.20
C LEU A 197 -4.70 -0.59 -14.66
N SER A 198 -5.65 -1.53 -14.57
CA SER A 198 -5.38 -2.91 -14.16
C SER A 198 -4.40 -3.60 -15.11
N GLU A 199 -4.60 -3.48 -16.43
CA GLU A 199 -3.70 -4.04 -17.43
C GLU A 199 -2.29 -3.44 -17.34
N ALA A 200 -2.18 -2.12 -17.16
CA ALA A 200 -0.90 -1.46 -16.97
C ALA A 200 -0.15 -1.98 -15.73
N ILE A 201 -0.84 -2.18 -14.61
CA ILE A 201 -0.26 -2.75 -13.38
C ILE A 201 0.20 -4.18 -13.61
N LEU A 202 -0.67 -5.07 -14.12
CA LEU A 202 -0.36 -6.49 -14.30
C LEU A 202 0.75 -6.70 -15.33
N GLU A 203 0.72 -5.99 -16.45
CA GLU A 203 1.77 -6.06 -17.46
C GLU A 203 3.08 -5.44 -16.96
N GLY A 204 3.01 -4.35 -16.17
CA GLY A 204 4.16 -3.76 -15.49
C GLY A 204 4.87 -4.77 -14.58
N LEU A 205 4.10 -5.49 -13.74
CA LEU A 205 4.61 -6.54 -12.85
C LEU A 205 5.24 -7.68 -13.64
N ARG A 206 4.54 -8.21 -14.66
CA ARG A 206 5.05 -9.29 -15.53
C ARG A 206 6.31 -8.87 -16.26
N SER A 207 6.32 -7.66 -16.81
CA SER A 207 7.47 -7.09 -17.53
C SER A 207 8.68 -6.96 -16.61
N ALA A 208 8.50 -6.40 -15.41
CA ALA A 208 9.58 -6.29 -14.43
C ALA A 208 10.19 -7.66 -14.12
N VAL A 209 9.38 -8.66 -13.77
CA VAL A 209 9.87 -10.02 -13.48
C VAL A 209 10.58 -10.64 -14.68
N ARG A 210 10.06 -10.47 -15.91
CA ARG A 210 10.71 -11.00 -17.12
C ARG A 210 12.11 -10.43 -17.32
N HIS A 211 12.32 -9.15 -17.03
CA HIS A 211 13.60 -8.45 -17.21
C HIS A 211 14.58 -8.67 -16.05
N THR A 212 14.09 -8.64 -14.82
CA THR A 212 14.94 -8.66 -13.61
C THR A 212 15.10 -10.06 -13.02
N LYS A 213 14.24 -11.00 -13.42
CA LYS A 213 14.11 -12.35 -12.85
C LYS A 213 13.79 -12.36 -11.35
N ARG A 214 13.27 -11.24 -10.83
CA ARG A 214 12.92 -11.06 -9.42
C ARG A 214 11.57 -10.36 -9.29
N SER A 215 10.84 -10.72 -8.24
CA SER A 215 9.66 -9.96 -7.83
C SER A 215 10.05 -8.55 -7.36
N ILE A 216 9.12 -7.59 -7.50
CA ILE A 216 9.26 -6.27 -6.89
C ILE A 216 8.63 -6.37 -5.48
N PRO A 217 9.33 -5.92 -4.42
CA PRO A 217 8.79 -5.98 -3.06
C PRO A 217 7.57 -5.06 -2.90
N HIS A 218 6.70 -5.41 -1.94
CA HIS A 218 5.52 -4.63 -1.56
C HIS A 218 4.53 -4.33 -2.71
N MET A 219 4.31 -5.30 -3.60
CA MET A 219 3.33 -5.19 -4.69
C MET A 219 2.02 -5.95 -4.41
N GLU A 220 1.82 -6.46 -3.18
CA GLU A 220 0.62 -7.22 -2.81
C GLU A 220 -0.66 -6.41 -3.03
N MET A 221 -0.67 -5.16 -2.56
CA MET A 221 -1.81 -4.28 -2.73
C MET A 221 -2.06 -3.95 -4.20
N ALA A 222 -1.02 -3.53 -4.92
CA ALA A 222 -1.09 -3.20 -6.34
C ALA A 222 -1.67 -4.35 -7.17
N TYR A 223 -1.18 -5.57 -6.89
CA TYR A 223 -1.68 -6.78 -7.51
C TYR A 223 -3.13 -7.05 -7.17
N MET A 224 -3.53 -6.89 -5.89
CA MET A 224 -4.90 -7.13 -5.47
C MET A 224 -5.89 -6.16 -6.15
N VAL A 225 -5.59 -4.86 -6.18
CA VAL A 225 -6.49 -3.87 -6.79
C VAL A 225 -6.58 -4.03 -8.30
N ALA A 226 -5.49 -4.43 -8.97
CA ALA A 226 -5.55 -4.75 -10.40
C ALA A 226 -6.35 -6.02 -10.66
N CYS A 227 -6.10 -7.09 -9.91
CA CYS A 227 -6.86 -8.33 -10.02
C CYS A 227 -8.35 -8.15 -9.67
N PHE A 228 -8.69 -7.16 -8.84
CA PHE A 228 -10.07 -6.80 -8.58
C PHE A 228 -10.81 -6.39 -9.86
N GLU A 229 -10.15 -5.91 -10.91
CA GLU A 229 -10.81 -5.56 -12.19
C GLU A 229 -11.14 -6.77 -13.07
N LEU A 230 -10.55 -7.93 -12.80
CA LEU A 230 -10.71 -9.11 -13.65
C LEU A 230 -12.15 -9.67 -13.62
N THR A 231 -12.67 -9.95 -14.81
CA THR A 231 -14.01 -10.53 -15.04
C THR A 231 -13.93 -11.91 -15.68
N ASP A 232 -13.00 -12.11 -16.61
CA ASP A 232 -12.83 -13.37 -17.32
C ASP A 232 -12.27 -14.48 -16.41
N LEU A 233 -12.88 -15.67 -16.51
CA LEU A 233 -12.50 -16.83 -15.68
C LEU A 233 -11.06 -17.27 -15.94
N LYS A 234 -10.61 -17.25 -17.20
CA LYS A 234 -9.24 -17.65 -17.55
C LYS A 234 -8.22 -16.63 -17.03
N ALA A 235 -8.52 -15.33 -17.12
CA ALA A 235 -7.69 -14.27 -16.55
C ALA A 235 -7.60 -14.38 -15.03
N ARG A 236 -8.73 -14.65 -14.34
CA ARG A 236 -8.76 -14.88 -12.89
C ARG A 236 -7.93 -16.10 -12.48
N GLN A 237 -8.07 -17.21 -13.19
CA GLN A 237 -7.29 -18.42 -12.95
C GLN A 237 -5.78 -18.17 -13.13
N MET A 238 -5.41 -17.49 -14.23
CA MET A 238 -4.03 -17.10 -14.49
C MET A 238 -3.48 -16.20 -13.37
N ALA A 239 -4.26 -15.24 -12.89
CA ALA A 239 -3.86 -14.40 -11.76
C ALA A 239 -3.59 -15.25 -10.49
N LEU A 240 -4.48 -16.17 -10.14
CA LEU A 240 -4.25 -17.05 -8.98
C LEU A 240 -2.98 -17.89 -9.10
N GLU A 241 -2.65 -18.34 -10.31
CA GLU A 241 -1.41 -19.05 -10.61
C GLU A 241 -0.20 -18.14 -10.48
N GLU A 242 -0.26 -16.90 -10.96
CA GLU A 242 0.84 -15.93 -10.94
C GLU A 242 1.16 -15.35 -9.54
N ILE A 243 0.29 -15.50 -8.52
CA ILE A 243 0.53 -14.98 -7.15
C ILE A 243 1.93 -15.34 -6.62
N HIS A 244 2.41 -16.56 -6.88
CA HIS A 244 3.71 -17.01 -6.37
C HIS A 244 4.90 -16.33 -7.03
N ILE A 245 4.71 -15.74 -8.21
CA ILE A 245 5.73 -15.02 -8.98
C ILE A 245 5.94 -13.62 -8.39
N PHE A 246 4.87 -12.97 -7.95
CA PHE A 246 4.93 -11.60 -7.45
C PHE A 246 5.12 -11.53 -5.93
N ILE A 247 4.59 -12.52 -5.20
CA ILE A 247 4.58 -12.53 -3.73
C ILE A 247 5.48 -13.67 -3.22
N GLU A 248 6.79 -13.45 -3.22
CA GLU A 248 7.77 -14.48 -2.87
C GLU A 248 7.95 -14.64 -1.35
N PHE A 249 7.76 -13.56 -0.60
CA PHE A 249 8.18 -13.46 0.80
C PHE A 249 7.43 -14.39 1.76
N SER A 250 6.10 -14.50 1.66
CA SER A 250 5.31 -15.29 2.61
C SER A 250 4.29 -16.20 1.95
N ARG A 251 4.39 -17.51 2.23
CA ARG A 251 3.36 -18.49 1.84
C ARG A 251 2.00 -18.14 2.44
N LYS A 252 1.96 -17.60 3.67
CA LYS A 252 0.71 -17.22 4.33
C LYS A 252 0.07 -16.02 3.65
N SER A 253 0.84 -15.00 3.28
CA SER A 253 0.35 -13.87 2.48
C SER A 253 -0.22 -14.34 1.14
N ARG A 254 0.44 -15.29 0.44
CA ARG A 254 -0.10 -15.87 -0.81
C ARG A 254 -1.46 -16.56 -0.64
N ILE A 255 -1.64 -17.31 0.46
CA ILE A 255 -2.91 -18.00 0.75
C ILE A 255 -3.99 -16.96 1.05
N ARG A 256 -3.67 -15.96 1.87
CA ARG A 256 -4.59 -14.87 2.23
C ARG A 256 -5.03 -14.08 1.01
N LEU A 257 -4.10 -13.65 0.17
CA LEU A 257 -4.36 -12.94 -1.09
C LEU A 257 -5.26 -13.75 -2.03
N ARG A 258 -4.99 -15.06 -2.20
CA ARG A 258 -5.85 -15.97 -2.99
C ARG A 258 -7.28 -16.00 -2.45
N ASN A 259 -7.45 -16.12 -1.14
CA ASN A 259 -8.76 -16.18 -0.51
C ASN A 259 -9.53 -14.86 -0.68
N GLN A 260 -8.84 -13.73 -0.47
CA GLN A 260 -9.42 -12.40 -0.63
C GLN A 260 -9.84 -12.13 -2.08
N LEU A 261 -8.99 -12.44 -3.07
CA LEU A 261 -9.34 -12.30 -4.49
C LEU A 261 -10.55 -13.15 -4.88
N THR A 262 -10.57 -14.41 -4.44
CA THR A 262 -11.70 -15.32 -4.71
C THR A 262 -13.00 -14.77 -4.10
N ALA A 263 -12.94 -14.25 -2.88
CA ALA A 263 -14.09 -13.63 -2.23
C ALA A 263 -14.56 -12.35 -2.96
N LEU A 264 -13.64 -11.46 -3.34
CA LEU A 264 -13.95 -10.23 -4.09
C LEU A 264 -14.65 -10.55 -5.41
N TRP A 265 -14.14 -11.53 -6.15
CA TRP A 265 -14.75 -11.95 -7.40
C TRP A 265 -16.14 -12.53 -7.19
N ALA A 266 -16.35 -13.38 -6.18
CA ALA A 266 -17.67 -13.89 -5.85
C ALA A 266 -18.66 -12.76 -5.48
N ILE A 267 -18.21 -11.78 -4.68
CA ILE A 267 -18.99 -10.58 -4.33
C ILE A 267 -19.40 -9.81 -5.58
N LYS A 268 -18.45 -9.55 -6.48
CA LYS A 268 -18.70 -8.83 -7.74
C LYS A 268 -19.71 -9.58 -8.61
N ASP A 269 -19.53 -10.89 -8.75
CA ASP A 269 -20.38 -11.73 -9.61
C ASP A 269 -21.82 -11.79 -9.10
N ILE A 270 -22.04 -11.69 -7.78
CA ILE A 270 -23.37 -11.67 -7.16
C ILE A 270 -24.03 -10.29 -7.25
N ARG A 271 -23.28 -9.22 -6.99
CA ARG A 271 -23.85 -7.87 -6.80
C ARG A 271 -23.82 -7.00 -8.05
N GLY A 272 -22.98 -7.30 -9.02
CA GLY A 272 -22.81 -6.54 -10.26
C GLY A 272 -22.08 -5.22 -10.07
N GLN A 273 -22.68 -4.28 -9.32
CA GLN A 273 -22.09 -2.98 -8.98
C GLN A 273 -21.71 -2.89 -7.51
N VAL A 274 -20.42 -2.67 -7.25
CA VAL A 274 -19.86 -2.68 -5.88
C VAL A 274 -18.76 -1.63 -5.76
N HIS A 275 -18.87 -0.72 -4.79
CA HIS A 275 -17.75 0.14 -4.42
C HIS A 275 -16.69 -0.65 -3.66
N TRP A 276 -15.41 -0.28 -3.86
CA TRP A 276 -14.32 -0.93 -3.14
C TRP A 276 -14.50 -0.85 -1.62
N CYS A 277 -14.88 0.32 -1.10
CA CYS A 277 -15.09 0.54 0.34
C CYS A 277 -16.16 -0.39 0.94
N ASP A 278 -17.19 -0.76 0.18
CA ASP A 278 -18.19 -1.73 0.63
C ASP A 278 -17.64 -3.16 0.54
N ALA A 279 -16.96 -3.50 -0.56
CA ALA A 279 -16.43 -4.84 -0.79
C ALA A 279 -15.48 -5.32 0.32
N VAL A 280 -14.63 -4.42 0.82
CA VAL A 280 -13.66 -4.76 1.88
C VAL A 280 -14.32 -5.16 3.20
N SER A 281 -15.55 -4.69 3.47
CA SER A 281 -16.30 -5.10 4.68
C SER A 281 -16.79 -6.55 4.65
N TRP A 282 -16.74 -7.19 3.47
CA TRP A 282 -17.19 -8.57 3.26
C TRP A 282 -16.03 -9.54 3.02
N LEU A 283 -14.79 -9.06 3.10
CA LEU A 283 -13.60 -9.90 2.95
C LEU A 283 -13.40 -10.82 4.16
N PRO A 284 -12.92 -12.06 3.94
CA PRO A 284 -12.43 -12.89 5.03
C PRO A 284 -11.12 -12.28 5.58
N HIS A 285 -11.03 -12.12 6.90
CA HIS A 285 -9.84 -11.67 7.63
C HIS A 285 -9.17 -12.82 8.38
#